data_AF-A0A7S2HJI0-F1
#
_entry.id   AF-A0A7S2HJI0-F1
#
_cell.length_a   1.000
_cell.length_b   1.000
_cell.length_c   1.000
_cell.angle_alpha   90.00
_cell.angle_beta   90.00
_cell.angle_gamma   90.00
#
_symmetry.space_group_name_H-M   'P 1'
#
loop_
_entity.id
_entity.type
_entity.pdbx_description
1 polymer ?
#
loop_
_entity_poly.entity_id
_entity_poly.type
_entity_poly.pdbx_seq_one_letter_code
_entity_poly.pdbx_strand_id
1 'polypeptide(L)'
;VVPNDEAPGAAATDGGKADDADGDNAEEVHEDRSDDTVWESAEGKEEDDKIHSTVGQTKQQTLFIKLEHFVSLRFGKKGDPNRPTVHIDQVAEHQSDEDFWCIIDRKVFDLGPYLRGEAKHPGGKRILTRQLSMGGQDADERFVRWHHPSGNALRRAPEFFVGDLEGALPPSGGKCCRNCTVS
;
A
#
# COMPACT_ATOMS: atom_id res chain seq x y z
N VAL A 1 9.86 -50.76 65.81
CA VAL A 1 8.85 -49.88 65.17
C VAL A 1 9.60 -48.74 64.52
N VAL A 2 9.80 -48.82 63.20
CA VAL A 2 9.92 -47.63 62.32
C VAL A 2 8.56 -46.92 62.28
N PRO A 3 8.41 -45.65 61.84
CA PRO A 3 9.27 -44.85 60.95
C PRO A 3 9.47 -43.40 61.51
N ASN A 4 9.92 -42.33 60.83
CA ASN A 4 9.96 -41.98 59.41
C ASN A 4 10.89 -40.78 59.18
N ASP A 5 11.47 -40.72 57.98
CA ASP A 5 12.12 -39.59 57.31
C ASP A 5 11.24 -38.32 57.21
N GLU A 6 11.85 -37.13 57.12
CA GLU A 6 12.03 -36.36 55.86
C GLU A 6 12.58 -34.92 56.12
N ALA A 7 13.19 -34.35 55.08
CA ALA A 7 14.04 -33.13 54.87
C ALA A 7 13.37 -31.76 55.23
N PRO A 8 13.85 -30.51 54.88
CA PRO A 8 14.84 -30.11 53.84
C PRO A 8 15.74 -28.84 54.05
N GLY A 9 16.77 -28.71 53.18
CA GLY A 9 17.03 -27.56 52.28
C GLY A 9 17.56 -26.19 52.79
N ALA A 10 18.75 -25.79 52.30
CA ALA A 10 19.22 -24.39 52.10
C ALA A 10 20.45 -24.42 51.14
N ALA A 11 20.48 -23.79 49.96
CA ALA A 11 20.55 -22.35 49.59
C ALA A 11 21.99 -21.83 49.34
N ALA A 12 22.37 -21.80 48.05
CA ALA A 12 22.96 -20.73 47.21
C ALA A 12 24.19 -19.85 47.56
N THR A 13 24.82 -19.40 46.46
CA THR A 13 25.77 -18.27 46.18
C THR A 13 27.28 -18.59 46.32
N ASP A 14 28.24 -18.08 45.54
CA ASP A 14 28.38 -16.83 44.77
C ASP A 14 29.59 -16.85 43.76
N GLY A 15 29.52 -16.02 42.70
CA GLY A 15 30.63 -15.16 42.20
C GLY A 15 31.65 -15.71 41.16
N GLY A 16 31.56 -15.31 39.88
CA GLY A 16 32.46 -14.30 39.24
C GLY A 16 33.41 -14.97 38.21
N LYS A 17 33.81 -14.46 37.04
CA LYS A 17 34.01 -13.11 36.49
C LYS A 17 34.26 -13.22 34.95
N ALA A 18 34.14 -12.08 34.25
CA ALA A 18 34.42 -11.78 32.83
C ALA A 18 35.82 -12.28 32.34
N ASP A 19 36.21 -12.33 31.04
CA ASP A 19 36.31 -11.23 30.07
C ASP A 19 36.48 -11.71 28.59
N ASP A 20 36.07 -10.84 27.65
CA ASP A 20 36.65 -10.51 26.32
C ASP A 20 36.62 -11.45 25.06
N ALA A 21 35.85 -10.96 24.08
CA ALA A 21 36.17 -10.67 22.67
C ALA A 21 36.50 -11.78 21.64
N ASP A 22 35.56 -12.01 20.70
CA ASP A 22 35.68 -11.94 19.23
C ASP A 22 34.26 -12.25 18.67
N GLY A 23 33.59 -11.48 17.81
CA GLY A 23 34.11 -10.68 16.72
C GLY A 23 33.83 -11.33 15.38
N ASP A 24 32.58 -11.73 15.06
CA ASP A 24 32.17 -11.78 13.65
C ASP A 24 30.65 -11.66 13.47
N ASN A 25 30.30 -10.85 12.49
CA ASN A 25 29.03 -10.17 12.27
C ASN A 25 28.61 -10.50 10.85
N ALA A 26 27.56 -11.30 10.68
CA ALA A 26 26.63 -11.25 9.55
C ALA A 26 25.58 -12.35 9.73
N GLU A 27 24.55 -12.10 10.54
CA GLU A 27 23.26 -12.72 10.26
C GLU A 27 22.62 -11.92 9.13
N GLU A 28 22.95 -12.30 7.89
CA GLU A 28 22.12 -11.93 6.75
C GLU A 28 20.78 -12.63 6.91
N VAL A 29 19.82 -11.90 7.51
CA VAL A 29 18.41 -12.21 7.38
C VAL A 29 18.05 -11.95 5.92
N HIS A 30 18.31 -12.94 5.08
CA HIS A 30 17.75 -13.04 3.74
C HIS A 30 16.26 -13.30 3.95
N GLU A 31 15.46 -12.22 4.06
CA GLU A 31 14.02 -12.30 3.82
C GLU A 31 13.87 -12.71 2.36
N ASP A 32 13.86 -14.03 2.16
CA ASP A 32 13.45 -14.67 0.94
C ASP A 32 12.15 -14.02 0.50
N ARG A 33 12.26 -13.27 -0.59
CA ARG A 33 11.14 -12.81 -1.41
C ARG A 33 10.48 -14.07 -1.94
N SER A 34 9.63 -14.69 -1.12
CA SER A 34 8.73 -15.75 -1.55
C SER A 34 7.84 -15.17 -2.62
N ASP A 35 8.25 -15.46 -3.85
CA ASP A 35 7.53 -15.33 -5.11
C ASP A 35 6.39 -16.37 -5.17
N ASP A 36 5.74 -16.68 -4.04
CA ASP A 36 4.61 -17.60 -3.99
C ASP A 36 3.32 -16.83 -4.20
N THR A 37 3.06 -16.46 -5.44
CA THR A 37 1.68 -16.39 -5.91
C THR A 37 1.58 -16.96 -7.33
N VAL A 38 1.65 -18.29 -7.40
CA VAL A 38 0.87 -19.07 -8.36
C VAL A 38 -0.61 -18.73 -8.10
N TRP A 39 -1.15 -17.79 -8.86
CA TRP A 39 -2.58 -17.71 -9.09
C TRP A 39 -2.85 -18.41 -10.41
N GLU A 40 -3.43 -19.60 -10.30
CA GLU A 40 -3.97 -20.34 -11.44
C GLU A 40 -4.86 -19.39 -12.25
N SER A 41 -4.45 -19.22 -13.51
CA SER A 41 -5.20 -18.55 -14.56
C SER A 41 -5.50 -17.07 -14.31
N ALA A 42 -4.50 -16.23 -14.59
CA ALA A 42 -4.80 -14.89 -15.10
C ALA A 42 -5.54 -15.02 -16.44
N GLU A 43 -6.86 -15.15 -16.38
CA GLU A 43 -7.73 -15.09 -17.55
C GLU A 43 -7.56 -13.69 -18.21
N GLY A 44 -7.35 -13.67 -19.54
CA GLY A 44 -7.30 -12.42 -20.32
C GLY A 44 -5.94 -11.73 -20.46
N LYS A 45 -4.82 -12.46 -20.45
CA LYS A 45 -3.51 -11.89 -20.84
C LYS A 45 -3.50 -11.32 -22.28
N GLU A 46 -4.20 -11.98 -23.21
CA GLU A 46 -4.20 -11.62 -24.64
C GLU A 46 -5.04 -10.36 -24.97
N GLU A 47 -6.00 -10.01 -24.12
CA GLU A 47 -6.83 -8.81 -24.30
C GLU A 47 -6.12 -7.54 -23.80
N ASP A 48 -5.22 -7.69 -22.81
CA ASP A 48 -4.41 -6.63 -22.21
C ASP A 48 -3.40 -6.01 -23.20
N ASP A 49 -2.96 -6.78 -24.20
CA ASP A 49 -2.05 -6.32 -25.26
C ASP A 49 -2.76 -5.42 -26.30
N LYS A 50 -4.11 -5.40 -26.31
CA LYS A 50 -4.90 -4.59 -27.26
C LYS A 50 -5.26 -3.20 -26.72
N ILE A 51 -4.87 -2.88 -25.49
CA ILE A 51 -5.07 -1.56 -24.90
C ILE A 51 -4.10 -0.58 -25.58
N HIS A 52 -4.66 0.34 -26.39
CA HIS A 52 -4.02 1.49 -27.06
C HIS A 52 -2.48 1.46 -27.05
N SER A 53 -1.88 0.87 -28.09
CA SER A 53 -0.44 0.60 -28.23
C SER A 53 0.45 1.52 -27.38
N THR A 54 0.95 1.02 -26.26
CA THR A 54 1.76 1.77 -25.28
C THR A 54 3.21 1.97 -25.75
N VAL A 55 3.46 1.79 -27.05
CA VAL A 55 4.79 1.88 -27.67
C VAL A 55 5.32 3.31 -27.48
N GLY A 56 6.31 3.46 -26.59
CA GLY A 56 6.95 4.74 -26.28
C GLY A 56 6.41 5.49 -25.05
N GLN A 57 5.46 4.91 -24.30
CA GLN A 57 4.92 5.53 -23.10
C GLN A 57 5.76 5.22 -21.85
N THR A 58 5.77 6.13 -20.88
CA THR A 58 6.43 5.92 -19.59
C THR A 58 5.65 4.91 -18.74
N LYS A 59 6.32 4.26 -17.77
CA LYS A 59 5.66 3.33 -16.81
C LYS A 59 4.41 3.95 -16.18
N GLN A 60 4.50 5.23 -15.77
CA GLN A 60 3.41 5.98 -15.18
C GLN A 60 2.23 6.13 -16.15
N GLN A 61 2.50 6.56 -17.39
CA GLN A 61 1.47 6.72 -18.41
C GLN A 61 0.76 5.39 -18.68
N THR A 62 1.52 4.31 -18.87
CA THR A 62 0.95 2.98 -19.10
C THR A 62 0.08 2.53 -17.93
N LEU A 63 0.53 2.73 -16.68
CA LEU A 63 -0.27 2.40 -15.49
C LEU A 63 -1.59 3.18 -15.48
N PHE A 64 -1.54 4.49 -15.71
CA PHE A 64 -2.72 5.35 -15.63
C PHE A 64 -3.71 5.09 -16.78
N ILE A 65 -3.21 4.85 -18.00
CA ILE A 65 -4.03 4.47 -19.15
C ILE A 65 -4.75 3.15 -18.88
N LYS A 66 -4.03 2.13 -18.39
CA LYS A 66 -4.65 0.85 -18.06
C LYS A 66 -5.62 0.95 -16.88
N LEU A 67 -5.28 1.76 -15.86
CA LEU A 67 -6.15 2.01 -14.72
C LEU A 67 -7.49 2.61 -15.20
N GLU A 68 -7.43 3.66 -16.02
CA GLU A 68 -8.63 4.26 -16.61
C GLU A 68 -9.38 3.27 -17.48
N HIS A 69 -8.70 2.43 -18.27
CA HIS A 69 -9.35 1.39 -19.07
C HIS A 69 -10.21 0.47 -18.21
N PHE A 70 -9.64 -0.14 -17.17
CA PHE A 70 -10.39 -1.06 -16.30
C PHE A 70 -11.52 -0.37 -15.52
N VAL A 71 -11.30 0.86 -15.05
CA VAL A 71 -12.37 1.65 -14.42
C VAL A 71 -13.49 1.93 -15.43
N SER A 72 -13.14 2.27 -16.67
CA SER A 72 -14.11 2.60 -17.71
C SER A 72 -14.97 1.41 -18.16
N LEU A 73 -14.45 0.19 -18.08
CA LEU A 73 -15.22 -1.03 -18.35
C LEU A 73 -16.34 -1.24 -17.34
N ARG A 74 -16.15 -0.81 -16.08
CA ARG A 74 -17.12 -1.03 -14.99
C ARG A 74 -18.03 0.18 -14.74
N PHE A 75 -17.48 1.39 -14.84
CA PHE A 75 -18.16 2.63 -14.45
C PHE A 75 -18.40 3.60 -15.61
N GLY A 76 -18.09 3.19 -16.85
CA GLY A 76 -18.23 4.05 -18.01
C GLY A 76 -17.07 5.04 -18.19
N LYS A 77 -17.11 5.77 -19.31
CA LYS A 77 -16.01 6.67 -19.70
C LYS A 77 -15.89 7.82 -18.69
N LYS A 78 -14.66 8.33 -18.50
CA LYS A 78 -14.43 9.53 -17.69
C LYS A 78 -15.33 10.68 -18.16
N GLY A 79 -16.08 11.28 -17.24
CA GLY A 79 -17.04 12.34 -17.51
C GLY A 79 -18.45 11.86 -17.91
N ASP A 80 -18.73 10.55 -17.88
CA ASP A 80 -20.10 10.05 -17.97
C ASP A 80 -20.92 10.54 -16.77
N PRO A 81 -22.14 11.08 -16.96
CA PRO A 81 -22.99 11.55 -15.86
C PRO A 81 -23.36 10.47 -14.85
N ASN A 82 -23.23 9.18 -15.21
CA ASN A 82 -23.49 8.06 -14.29
C ASN A 82 -22.24 7.56 -13.57
N ARG A 83 -21.06 8.09 -13.90
CA ARG A 83 -19.81 7.73 -13.22
C ARG A 83 -19.69 8.52 -11.92
N PRO A 84 -19.44 7.86 -10.77
CA PRO A 84 -19.40 8.55 -9.49
C PRO A 84 -18.23 9.54 -9.43
N THR A 85 -18.47 10.66 -8.76
CA THR A 85 -17.47 11.70 -8.48
C THR A 85 -17.38 11.98 -6.98
N VAL A 86 -16.21 12.42 -6.53
CA VAL A 86 -15.90 12.65 -5.11
C VAL A 86 -15.16 13.96 -4.97
N HIS A 87 -15.61 14.83 -4.06
CA HIS A 87 -14.92 16.09 -3.79
C HIS A 87 -13.71 15.88 -2.87
N ILE A 88 -12.65 16.68 -3.05
CA ILE A 88 -11.43 16.59 -2.23
C ILE A 88 -11.70 16.69 -0.71
N ASP A 89 -12.69 17.50 -0.30
CA ASP A 89 -13.07 17.65 1.11
C ASP A 89 -13.59 16.34 1.70
N GLN A 90 -14.32 15.54 0.92
CA GLN A 90 -14.77 14.22 1.37
C GLN A 90 -13.58 13.30 1.55
N VAL A 91 -12.65 13.29 0.60
CA VAL A 91 -11.45 12.43 0.71
C VAL A 91 -10.71 12.71 2.01
N ALA A 92 -10.57 13.97 2.41
CA ALA A 92 -9.90 14.38 3.67
C ALA A 92 -10.51 13.76 4.94
N GLU A 93 -11.77 13.35 4.92
CA GLU A 93 -12.45 12.70 6.05
C GLU A 93 -12.03 11.21 6.21
N HIS A 94 -11.50 10.58 5.15
CA HIS A 94 -11.13 9.17 5.10
C HIS A 94 -9.62 8.96 5.37
N GLN A 95 -9.21 9.19 6.62
CA GLN A 95 -7.81 9.14 7.08
C GLN A 95 -7.61 8.30 8.35
N SER A 96 -8.31 7.18 8.47
CA SER A 96 -8.16 6.25 9.60
C SER A 96 -7.75 4.85 9.15
N ASP A 97 -7.35 3.99 10.08
CA ASP A 97 -7.03 2.59 9.81
C ASP A 97 -8.26 1.77 9.41
N GLU A 98 -9.44 2.17 9.87
CA GLU A 98 -10.72 1.55 9.51
C GLU A 98 -11.34 2.14 8.24
N ASP A 99 -10.93 3.34 7.83
CA ASP A 99 -11.52 4.07 6.72
C ASP A 99 -10.47 4.97 6.05
N PHE A 100 -9.90 4.48 4.95
CA PHE A 100 -8.74 5.09 4.31
C PHE A 100 -8.91 5.20 2.80
N TRP A 101 -8.96 6.43 2.29
CA TRP A 101 -8.99 6.68 0.86
C TRP A 101 -7.67 7.22 0.34
N CYS A 102 -7.32 6.81 -0.87
CA CYS A 102 -6.20 7.37 -1.61
C CYS A 102 -6.62 7.84 -3.00
N ILE A 103 -5.77 8.69 -3.57
CA ILE A 103 -5.95 9.30 -4.87
C ILE A 103 -4.84 8.80 -5.77
N ILE A 104 -5.24 8.23 -6.92
CA ILE A 104 -4.33 7.80 -7.98
C ILE A 104 -4.87 8.32 -9.31
N ASP A 105 -4.11 9.14 -10.04
CA ASP A 105 -4.49 9.73 -11.34
C ASP A 105 -5.86 10.42 -11.31
N ARG A 106 -6.05 11.26 -10.30
CA ARG A 106 -7.32 11.96 -9.97
C ARG A 106 -8.53 11.03 -9.82
N LYS A 107 -8.33 9.79 -9.37
CA LYS A 107 -9.38 8.83 -9.01
C LYS A 107 -9.22 8.46 -7.55
N VAL A 108 -10.34 8.31 -6.86
CA VAL A 108 -10.39 8.00 -5.44
C VAL A 108 -10.64 6.50 -5.27
N PHE A 109 -9.84 5.86 -4.42
CA PHE A 109 -9.93 4.43 -4.10
C PHE A 109 -10.02 4.22 -2.59
N ASP A 110 -10.94 3.36 -2.17
CA ASP A 110 -11.09 2.94 -0.77
C ASP A 110 -10.16 1.76 -0.47
N LEU A 111 -9.17 2.01 0.37
CA LEU A 111 -8.20 1.01 0.84
C LEU A 111 -8.51 0.50 2.25
N GLY A 112 -9.57 0.99 2.90
CA GLY A 112 -10.05 0.51 4.20
C GLY A 112 -10.19 -1.02 4.28
N PRO A 113 -10.80 -1.70 3.29
CA PRO A 113 -10.91 -3.16 3.29
C PRO A 113 -9.56 -3.89 3.43
N TYR A 114 -8.47 -3.34 2.89
CA TYR A 114 -7.13 -3.93 3.04
C TYR A 114 -6.58 -3.78 4.46
N LEU A 115 -6.85 -2.64 5.11
CA LEU A 115 -6.39 -2.38 6.47
C LEU A 115 -7.19 -3.22 7.49
N ARG A 116 -8.51 -3.31 7.32
CA ARG A 116 -9.40 -4.18 8.12
C ARG A 116 -9.14 -5.67 7.90
N GLY A 117 -8.53 -6.04 6.77
CA GLY A 117 -8.18 -7.43 6.43
C GLY A 117 -9.30 -8.21 5.74
N GLU A 118 -10.33 -7.51 5.28
CA GLU A 118 -11.38 -8.04 4.40
C GLU A 118 -10.83 -8.36 3.00
N ALA A 119 -9.80 -7.63 2.59
CA ALA A 119 -9.05 -7.86 1.37
C ALA A 119 -7.55 -8.03 1.65
N LYS A 120 -6.86 -8.81 0.81
CA LYS A 120 -5.40 -8.98 0.88
C LYS A 120 -4.71 -8.08 -0.14
N HIS A 121 -3.90 -7.15 0.34
CA HIS A 121 -3.00 -6.35 -0.49
C HIS A 121 -1.69 -7.13 -0.70
N PRO A 122 -1.24 -7.42 -1.94
CA PRO A 122 -0.02 -8.21 -2.18
C PRO A 122 1.26 -7.61 -1.58
N GLY A 123 1.34 -6.29 -1.47
CA GLY A 123 2.45 -5.60 -0.78
C GLY A 123 2.36 -5.62 0.75
N GLY A 124 1.34 -6.27 1.31
CA GLY A 124 1.06 -6.30 2.75
C GLY A 124 0.41 -5.02 3.28
N LYS A 125 -0.20 -5.13 4.47
CA LYS A 125 -0.87 -4.00 5.16
C LYS A 125 0.11 -2.89 5.54
N ARG A 126 1.35 -3.24 5.90
CA ARG A 126 2.39 -2.30 6.36
C ARG A 126 2.64 -1.15 5.37
N ILE A 127 2.56 -1.40 4.06
CA ILE A 127 2.76 -0.36 3.05
C ILE A 127 1.62 0.67 3.09
N LEU A 128 0.38 0.20 3.29
CA LEU A 128 -0.81 1.06 3.38
C LEU A 128 -0.83 1.83 4.69
N THR A 129 -0.52 1.18 5.82
CA THR A 129 -0.37 1.85 7.12
C THR A 129 0.68 2.96 7.05
N ARG A 130 1.80 2.73 6.36
CA ARG A 130 2.83 3.76 6.16
C ARG A 130 2.35 4.93 5.31
N GLN A 131 1.56 4.68 4.28
CA GLN A 131 0.95 5.75 3.48
C GLN A 131 0.01 6.59 4.34
N LEU A 132 -0.87 5.93 5.10
CA LEU A 132 -1.81 6.55 6.03
C LEU A 132 -1.07 7.44 7.05
N SER A 133 -0.02 6.92 7.70
CA SER A 133 0.77 7.68 8.68
C SER A 133 1.49 8.90 8.11
N MET A 134 1.72 8.94 6.80
CA MET A 134 2.32 10.10 6.15
C MET A 134 1.31 11.20 5.79
N GLY A 135 0.02 10.98 6.06
CA GLY A 135 -1.06 11.89 5.66
C GLY A 135 -1.19 12.01 4.14
N GLY A 136 -0.57 11.10 3.39
CA GLY A 136 -0.57 11.13 1.94
C GLY A 136 -1.85 10.49 1.42
N GLN A 137 -2.79 11.31 0.95
CA GLN A 137 -3.90 10.82 0.13
C GLN A 137 -3.46 10.69 -1.32
N ASP A 138 -2.59 11.58 -1.80
CA ASP A 138 -1.92 11.39 -3.09
C ASP A 138 -0.94 10.21 -3.02
N ALA A 139 -1.25 9.17 -3.79
CA ALA A 139 -0.50 7.94 -3.85
C ALA A 139 0.15 7.70 -5.23
N ASP A 140 0.12 8.68 -6.14
CA ASP A 140 0.61 8.54 -7.53
C ASP A 140 2.03 7.99 -7.58
N GLU A 141 2.97 8.69 -6.93
CA GLU A 141 4.39 8.32 -6.96
C GLU A 141 4.64 6.91 -6.38
N ARG A 142 3.93 6.56 -5.30
CA ARG A 142 4.07 5.24 -4.67
C ARG A 142 3.47 4.16 -5.53
N PHE A 143 2.30 4.41 -6.10
CA PHE A 143 1.61 3.48 -6.97
C PHE A 143 2.49 3.16 -8.17
N VAL A 144 3.03 4.20 -8.83
CA VAL A 144 3.95 4.07 -9.97
C VAL A 144 5.24 3.36 -9.58
N ARG A 145 5.78 3.63 -8.39
CA ARG A 145 7.01 2.98 -7.93
C ARG A 145 6.85 1.48 -7.78
N TRP A 146 5.78 1.03 -7.11
CA TRP A 146 5.65 -0.37 -6.67
C TRP A 146 4.83 -1.27 -7.59
N HIS A 147 3.96 -0.72 -8.44
CA HIS A 147 3.13 -1.53 -9.33
C HIS A 147 3.72 -1.60 -10.74
N HIS A 148 3.52 -2.74 -11.40
CA HIS A 148 3.90 -2.94 -12.79
C HIS A 148 2.65 -2.95 -13.69
N PRO A 149 2.70 -2.39 -14.92
CA PRO A 149 1.55 -2.40 -15.84
C PRO A 149 1.01 -3.77 -16.24
N SER A 150 1.79 -4.84 -16.05
CA SER A 150 1.34 -6.23 -16.27
C SER A 150 0.79 -6.90 -15.00
N GLY A 151 0.86 -6.22 -13.85
CA GLY A 151 0.38 -6.74 -12.58
C GLY A 151 -1.14 -6.67 -12.44
N ASN A 152 -1.67 -7.45 -11.50
CA ASN A 152 -3.12 -7.54 -11.27
C ASN A 152 -3.72 -6.33 -10.52
N ALA A 153 -2.90 -5.41 -10.00
CA ALA A 153 -3.38 -4.24 -9.28
C ALA A 153 -4.36 -3.40 -10.12
N LEU A 154 -4.10 -3.26 -11.41
CA LEU A 154 -4.96 -2.49 -12.33
C LEU A 154 -6.30 -3.18 -12.60
N ARG A 155 -6.30 -4.52 -12.71
CA ARG A 155 -7.52 -5.32 -12.91
C ARG A 155 -8.43 -5.29 -11.68
N ARG A 156 -7.84 -5.23 -10.49
CA ARG A 156 -8.55 -5.22 -9.21
C ARG A 156 -8.93 -3.82 -8.72
N ALA A 157 -8.24 -2.77 -9.18
CA ALA A 157 -8.51 -1.39 -8.76
C ALA A 157 -9.99 -0.98 -8.88
N PRO A 158 -10.76 -1.38 -9.92
CA PRO A 158 -12.18 -1.07 -10.00
C PRO A 158 -13.03 -1.65 -8.86
N GLU A 159 -12.57 -2.68 -8.13
CA GLU A 159 -13.24 -3.21 -6.93
C GLU A 159 -13.32 -2.15 -5.83
N PHE A 160 -12.32 -1.28 -5.76
CA PHE A 160 -12.11 -0.29 -4.71
C PHE A 160 -12.35 1.15 -5.18
N PHE A 161 -12.77 1.35 -6.43
CA PHE A 161 -13.01 2.68 -6.99
C PHE A 161 -14.23 3.33 -6.34
N VAL A 162 -14.04 4.52 -5.80
CA VAL A 162 -15.10 5.33 -5.18
C VAL A 162 -15.64 6.34 -6.20
N GLY A 163 -14.76 7.05 -6.92
CA GLY A 163 -15.16 8.03 -7.91
C GLY A 163 -14.01 8.83 -8.50
N ASP A 164 -14.31 9.62 -9.52
CA ASP A 164 -13.37 10.60 -10.07
C ASP A 164 -13.27 11.81 -9.12
N LEU A 165 -12.05 12.29 -8.90
CA LEU A 165 -11.79 13.41 -8.01
C LEU A 165 -12.25 14.74 -8.63
N GLU A 166 -13.07 15.46 -7.88
CA GLU A 166 -13.45 16.85 -8.10
C GLU A 166 -12.71 17.79 -7.14
N GLY A 167 -12.36 18.96 -7.65
CA GLY A 167 -11.48 19.91 -6.96
C GLY A 167 -10.01 19.77 -7.37
N ALA A 168 -9.21 20.76 -6.96
CA ALA A 168 -7.77 20.78 -7.20
C ALA A 168 -7.06 20.16 -5.99
N LEU A 169 -6.22 19.15 -6.24
CA LEU A 169 -5.21 18.76 -5.26
C LEU A 169 -4.29 19.96 -5.01
N PRO A 170 -3.92 20.24 -3.75
CA PRO A 170 -2.87 21.21 -3.48
C PRO A 170 -1.61 20.74 -4.24
N PRO A 171 -0.90 21.64 -4.94
CA PRO A 171 0.26 21.25 -5.72
C PRO A 171 1.28 20.53 -4.83
N SER A 172 1.61 19.29 -5.17
CA SER A 172 2.63 18.51 -4.49
C SER A 172 3.98 19.25 -4.59
N GLY A 173 4.44 19.78 -3.46
CA GLY A 173 5.85 20.13 -3.28
C GLY A 173 6.35 21.49 -3.80
N GLY A 174 5.49 22.48 -4.02
CA GLY A 174 5.97 23.87 -4.04
C GLY A 174 6.17 24.35 -2.61
N LYS A 175 7.42 24.47 -2.12
CA LYS A 175 7.69 25.23 -0.89
C LYS A 175 6.95 26.56 -1.01
N CYS A 176 5.93 26.77 -0.20
CA CYS A 176 5.37 28.09 -0.02
C CYS A 176 6.48 28.96 0.57
N CYS A 177 7.14 29.75 -0.28
CA CYS A 177 7.91 30.88 0.17
C CYS A 177 6.92 31.79 0.90
N ARG A 178 7.03 31.84 2.23
CA ARG A 178 6.30 32.76 3.09
C ARG A 178 6.76 34.20 2.80
N ASN A 179 6.24 34.79 1.73
CA ASN A 179 5.89 36.21 1.60
C ASN A 179 5.52 36.53 0.15
N CYS A 180 4.22 36.59 -0.12
CA CYS A 180 3.70 37.44 -1.20
C CYS A 180 2.52 38.20 -0.63
N THR A 181 2.84 39.30 0.05
CA THR A 181 1.89 40.39 0.22
C THR A 181 1.65 41.00 -1.14
N VAL A 182 0.46 40.77 -1.69
CA VAL A 182 -0.06 41.54 -2.82
C VAL A 182 -0.12 43.01 -2.39
N SER A 183 0.51 43.88 -3.17
CA SER A 183 0.31 45.34 -3.18
C SER A 183 0.33 45.80 -4.61
#